data_AF-A0A395MWP1-F1
#
_entry.id   AF-A0A395MWP1-F1
#
_cell.length_a   1.000
_cell.length_b   1.000
_cell.length_c   1.000
_cell.angle_alpha   90.00
_cell.angle_beta   90.00
_cell.angle_gamma   90.00
#
_symmetry.space_group_name_H-M   'P 1'
#
loop_
_entity.id
_entity.type
_entity.pdbx_description
1 polymer ?
#
loop_
_entity_poly.entity_id
_entity_poly.type
_entity_poly.pdbx_seq_one_letter_code
_entity_poly.pdbx_strand_id
1 'polypeptide(L)'
;MLTSSSVICIHDKHMACTSDIKEAQLDYLDNHPPAYLAEQNIPLANDDFGDITDKKPIEEVLTHLLTKYQTLSRVIEARKQHHMRFYSISYDYGHQAYIDKLISTRHIVLRALERAQKRFMAIHYENEQWYSWVKNAQDEEEESRDKEQKKIRQEVQLFQRHMKQLEARLEYMRKKE
;
A
#
# COMPACT_ATOMS: atom_id res chain seq x y z
N MET A 1 3.51 52.78 7.53
CA MET A 1 3.42 52.31 6.13
C MET A 1 4.78 51.73 5.77
N LEU A 2 4.90 50.40 5.74
CA LEU A 2 6.14 49.76 5.27
C LEU A 2 6.26 50.04 3.76
N THR A 3 7.39 50.61 3.35
CA THR A 3 7.67 50.88 1.93
C THR A 3 7.70 49.55 1.15
N SER A 4 7.30 49.58 -0.13
CA SER A 4 7.22 48.39 -1.00
C SER A 4 8.52 47.56 -0.97
N SER A 5 9.69 48.20 -0.92
CA SER A 5 10.99 47.52 -0.78
C SER A 5 11.20 46.77 0.54
N SER A 6 10.63 47.26 1.65
CA SER A 6 10.73 46.60 2.96
C SER A 6 9.87 45.34 3.04
N VAL A 7 8.69 45.36 2.39
CA VAL A 7 7.80 44.19 2.30
C VAL A 7 8.43 43.10 1.42
N ILE A 8 9.05 43.48 0.31
CA ILE A 8 9.78 42.57 -0.59
C ILE A 8 10.92 41.88 0.18
N CYS A 9 11.75 42.63 0.93
CA CYS A 9 12.85 42.05 1.70
C CYS A 9 12.41 41.06 2.80
N ILE A 10 11.27 41.29 3.46
CA ILE A 10 10.74 40.37 4.49
C ILE A 10 10.20 39.10 3.83
N HIS A 11 9.49 39.23 2.71
CA HIS A 11 8.94 38.10 1.98
C HIS A 11 10.04 37.22 1.37
N ASP A 12 11.11 37.86 0.89
CA ASP A 12 12.28 37.20 0.29
C ASP A 12 13.15 36.47 1.33
N LYS A 13 13.36 37.06 2.52
CA LYS A 13 13.98 36.34 3.66
C LYS A 13 13.13 35.15 4.12
N HIS A 14 11.81 35.29 4.13
CA HIS A 14 10.91 34.19 4.47
C HIS A 14 10.96 33.07 3.41
N MET A 15 11.02 33.40 2.11
CA MET A 15 11.14 32.41 1.05
C MET A 15 12.48 31.65 1.11
N ALA A 16 13.60 32.32 1.37
CA ALA A 16 14.91 31.68 1.55
C ALA A 16 14.91 30.71 2.75
N CYS A 17 14.41 31.15 3.91
CA CYS A 17 14.22 30.23 5.05
C CYS A 17 13.31 29.04 4.70
N THR A 18 12.27 29.25 3.88
CA THR A 18 11.38 28.14 3.49
C THR A 18 12.02 27.16 2.51
N SER A 19 12.97 27.58 1.67
CA SER A 19 13.71 26.64 0.81
C SER A 19 14.67 25.79 1.64
N ASP A 20 15.34 26.39 2.61
CA ASP A 20 16.33 25.71 3.44
C ASP A 20 15.68 24.68 4.38
N ILE A 21 14.50 25.01 4.93
CA ILE A 21 13.70 24.06 5.73
C ILE A 21 13.25 22.85 4.89
N LYS A 22 12.89 23.06 3.62
CA LYS A 22 12.44 21.98 2.73
C LYS A 22 13.59 21.10 2.26
N GLU A 23 14.78 21.67 2.08
CA GLU A 23 16.00 20.92 1.78
C GLU A 23 16.43 20.07 2.97
N ALA A 24 16.39 20.62 4.19
CA ALA A 24 16.62 19.84 5.40
C ALA A 24 15.62 18.67 5.55
N GLN A 25 14.37 18.85 5.09
CA GLN A 25 13.39 17.76 5.05
C GLN A 25 13.74 16.70 4.00
N LEU A 26 14.32 17.09 2.87
CA LEU A 26 14.80 16.15 1.86
C LEU A 26 15.99 15.35 2.38
N ASP A 27 16.95 16.02 3.04
CA ASP A 27 18.09 15.38 3.69
C ASP A 27 17.66 14.41 4.79
N TYR A 28 16.64 14.78 5.58
CA TYR A 28 16.07 13.88 6.57
C TYR A 28 15.54 12.59 5.93
N LEU A 29 14.83 12.70 4.80
CA LEU A 29 14.31 11.53 4.08
C LEU A 29 15.44 10.67 3.49
N ASP A 30 16.51 11.29 2.98
CA ASP A 30 17.66 10.54 2.47
C ASP A 30 18.40 9.78 3.58
N ASN A 31 18.43 10.30 4.81
CA ASN A 31 19.06 9.67 5.96
C ASN A 31 18.17 8.65 6.70
N HIS A 32 16.87 8.63 6.43
CA HIS A 32 15.92 7.70 7.07
C HIS A 32 15.14 6.90 6.01
N PRO A 33 15.83 6.05 5.23
CA PRO A 33 15.17 5.14 4.32
C PRO A 33 14.38 4.06 5.08
N PRO A 34 13.27 3.55 4.52
CA PRO A 34 12.61 2.32 4.99
C PRO A 34 13.59 1.15 5.05
N ALA A 35 13.36 0.19 5.95
CA ALA A 35 14.25 -0.95 6.18
C ALA A 35 14.64 -1.66 4.88
N TYR A 36 13.66 -1.92 4.01
CA TYR A 36 13.90 -2.53 2.69
C TYR A 36 14.90 -1.71 1.83
N LEU A 37 14.74 -0.39 1.75
CA LEU A 37 15.64 0.46 0.96
C LEU A 37 17.02 0.63 1.63
N ALA A 38 17.12 0.47 2.94
CA ALA A 38 18.37 0.55 3.68
C ALA A 38 19.26 -0.69 3.50
N GLU A 39 18.63 -1.86 3.37
CA GLU A 39 19.31 -3.15 3.24
C GLU A 39 19.74 -3.44 1.79
N GLN A 40 19.04 -2.87 0.81
CA GLN A 40 19.29 -3.12 -0.61
C GLN A 40 20.45 -2.27 -1.15
N ASN A 41 21.38 -2.91 -1.87
CA ASN A 41 22.49 -2.23 -2.56
C ASN A 41 22.17 -1.94 -4.04
N ILE A 42 20.90 -1.98 -4.41
CA ILE A 42 20.43 -1.77 -5.78
C ILE A 42 20.08 -0.29 -5.96
N PRO A 43 20.56 0.38 -7.02
CA PRO A 43 20.12 1.73 -7.31
C PRO A 43 18.60 1.78 -7.48
N LEU A 44 17.95 2.77 -6.86
CA LEU A 44 16.49 2.95 -6.93
C LEU A 44 15.94 2.98 -8.37
N ALA A 45 16.76 3.42 -9.33
CA ALA A 45 16.41 3.43 -10.76
C ALA A 45 16.23 2.03 -11.37
N ASN A 46 16.80 0.98 -10.75
CA ASN A 46 16.82 -0.39 -11.26
C ASN A 46 15.97 -1.36 -10.43
N ASP A 47 15.56 -0.98 -9.22
CA ASP A 47 14.74 -1.82 -8.34
C ASP A 47 13.31 -1.96 -8.89
N ASP A 48 12.79 -3.20 -8.88
CA ASP A 48 11.43 -3.56 -9.28
C ASP A 48 10.54 -3.96 -8.10
N PHE A 49 11.10 -4.02 -6.88
CA PHE A 49 10.44 -4.42 -5.64
C PHE A 49 9.89 -5.86 -5.67
N GLY A 50 10.39 -6.72 -6.58
CA GLY A 50 9.93 -8.11 -6.71
C GLY A 50 10.12 -8.93 -5.44
N ASP A 51 11.17 -8.64 -4.67
CA ASP A 51 11.52 -9.35 -3.42
C ASP A 51 10.51 -9.12 -2.28
N ILE A 52 9.71 -8.05 -2.35
CA ILE A 52 8.73 -7.74 -1.31
C ILE A 52 7.48 -8.59 -1.54
N THR A 53 7.17 -9.52 -0.65
CA THR A 53 5.92 -10.31 -0.68
C THR A 53 4.86 -9.76 0.26
N ASP A 54 5.29 -9.10 1.34
CA ASP A 54 4.40 -8.66 2.40
C ASP A 54 3.86 -7.26 2.14
N LYS A 55 2.60 -7.04 2.54
CA LYS A 55 1.89 -5.76 2.35
C LYS A 55 2.52 -4.59 3.14
N LYS A 56 2.97 -4.83 4.37
CA LYS A 56 3.51 -3.77 5.24
C LYS A 56 4.78 -3.10 4.68
N PRO A 57 5.85 -3.84 4.33
CA PRO A 57 7.06 -3.21 3.80
C PRO A 57 6.82 -2.45 2.48
N ILE A 58 5.96 -2.95 1.58
CA ILE A 58 5.65 -2.21 0.35
C ILE A 58 4.87 -0.92 0.62
N GLU A 59 3.99 -0.87 1.63
CA GLU A 59 3.28 0.34 2.05
C GLU A 59 4.21 1.39 2.64
N GLU A 60 5.19 0.97 3.45
CA GLU A 60 6.22 1.85 4.00
C GLU A 60 7.07 2.47 2.88
N VAL A 61 7.51 1.64 1.92
CA VAL A 61 8.25 2.10 0.73
C VAL A 61 7.43 3.09 -0.08
N LEU A 62 6.16 2.78 -0.36
CA LEU A 62 5.25 3.68 -1.09
C LEU A 62 5.07 5.02 -0.38
N THR A 63 4.86 5.00 0.92
CA THR A 63 4.65 6.21 1.73
C THR A 63 5.90 7.10 1.73
N HIS A 64 7.07 6.48 1.90
CA HIS A 64 8.35 7.17 1.85
C HIS A 64 8.63 7.78 0.47
N LEU A 65 8.49 7.00 -0.62
CA LEU A 65 8.72 7.49 -1.98
C LEU A 65 7.74 8.60 -2.37
N LEU A 66 6.48 8.50 -1.95
CA LEU A 66 5.47 9.54 -2.19
C LEU A 66 5.84 10.84 -1.47
N THR A 67 6.24 10.75 -0.20
CA THR A 67 6.66 11.91 0.59
C THR A 67 7.91 12.55 -0.03
N LYS A 68 8.89 11.73 -0.43
CA LYS A 68 10.10 12.20 -1.13
C LYS A 68 9.77 12.90 -2.45
N TYR A 69 8.88 12.34 -3.26
CA TYR A 69 8.43 12.95 -4.51
C TYR A 69 7.76 14.33 -4.30
N GLN A 70 6.89 14.43 -3.29
CA GLN A 70 6.21 15.68 -2.94
C GLN A 70 7.20 16.73 -2.44
N THR A 71 8.13 16.34 -1.56
CA THR A 71 9.18 17.23 -1.04
C THR A 71 10.08 17.72 -2.18
N LEU A 72 10.55 16.84 -3.06
CA LEU A 72 11.33 17.21 -4.25
C LEU A 72 10.59 18.22 -5.13
N SER A 73 9.29 18.02 -5.36
CA SER A 73 8.49 18.95 -6.16
C SER A 73 8.44 20.35 -5.54
N ARG A 74 8.25 20.42 -4.21
CA ARG A 74 8.24 21.69 -3.46
C ARG A 74 9.61 22.37 -3.43
N VAL A 75 10.70 21.60 -3.30
CA VAL A 75 12.08 22.13 -3.31
C VAL A 75 12.42 22.69 -4.69
N ILE A 76 12.10 21.96 -5.77
CA ILE A 76 12.33 22.43 -7.14
C ILE A 76 11.59 23.75 -7.39
N GLU A 77 10.33 23.84 -6.99
CA GLU A 77 9.53 25.05 -7.17
C GLU A 77 10.09 26.24 -6.37
N ALA A 78 10.45 26.01 -5.10
CA ALA A 78 11.08 27.02 -4.26
C ALA A 78 12.43 27.48 -4.85
N ARG A 79 13.25 26.56 -5.37
CA ARG A 79 14.54 26.87 -6.00
C ARG A 79 14.36 27.64 -7.31
N LYS A 80 13.36 27.32 -8.13
CA LYS A 80 13.02 28.09 -9.34
C LYS A 80 12.58 29.52 -8.99
N GLN A 81 11.73 29.66 -7.98
CA GLN A 81 11.30 30.98 -7.51
C GLN A 81 12.47 31.80 -6.96
N HIS A 82 13.35 31.17 -6.17
CA HIS A 82 14.57 31.80 -5.68
C HIS A 82 15.48 32.22 -6.85
N HIS A 83 15.68 31.35 -7.84
CA HIS A 83 16.51 31.67 -9.00
C HIS A 83 15.98 32.89 -9.76
N MET A 84 14.67 32.94 -10.05
CA MET A 84 14.05 34.07 -10.78
C MET A 84 14.11 35.41 -10.03
N ARG A 85 14.12 35.41 -8.69
CA ARG A 85 14.07 36.64 -7.88
C ARG A 85 15.45 37.18 -7.50
N PHE A 86 16.40 36.30 -7.19
CA PHE A 86 17.67 36.70 -6.60
C PHE A 86 18.83 36.77 -7.60
N TYR A 87 18.72 36.15 -8.78
CA TYR A 87 19.79 36.14 -9.77
C TYR A 87 19.41 36.96 -11.00
N SER A 88 20.30 37.87 -11.41
CA SER A 88 20.22 38.52 -12.71
C SER A 88 20.64 37.53 -13.79
N ILE A 89 19.98 37.60 -14.96
CA ILE A 89 20.13 36.71 -16.13
C ILE A 89 21.59 36.47 -16.57
N SER A 90 22.57 37.28 -16.14
CA SER A 90 23.95 37.18 -16.61
C SER A 90 24.86 36.19 -15.87
N TYR A 91 24.52 35.71 -14.66
CA TYR A 91 25.37 34.75 -13.93
C TYR A 91 24.55 33.71 -13.15
N ASP A 92 24.53 32.47 -13.65
CA ASP A 92 23.73 31.35 -13.11
C ASP A 92 24.41 30.59 -11.95
N TYR A 93 25.71 30.76 -11.69
CA TYR A 93 26.46 30.10 -10.59
C TYR A 93 26.19 28.58 -10.40
N GLY A 94 25.74 27.87 -11.45
CA GLY A 94 25.37 26.45 -11.37
C GLY A 94 23.99 26.15 -10.78
N HIS A 95 23.12 27.15 -10.59
CA HIS A 95 21.75 26.95 -10.10
C HIS A 95 20.92 26.11 -11.05
N GLN A 96 21.02 26.33 -12.37
CA GLN A 96 20.30 25.51 -13.33
C GLN A 96 20.74 24.05 -13.25
N ALA A 97 22.04 23.77 -13.16
CA ALA A 97 22.56 22.41 -13.02
C ALA A 97 22.06 21.71 -11.74
N TYR A 98 21.94 22.44 -10.63
CA TYR A 98 21.36 21.91 -9.39
C TYR A 98 19.86 21.61 -9.54
N ILE A 99 19.09 22.49 -10.17
CA ILE A 99 17.67 22.27 -10.46
C ILE A 99 17.49 21.06 -11.37
N ASP A 100 18.33 20.90 -12.39
CA ASP A 100 18.29 19.75 -13.30
C ASP A 100 18.59 18.44 -12.58
N LYS A 101 19.55 18.44 -11.64
CA LYS A 101 19.81 17.29 -10.74
C LYS A 101 18.57 16.92 -9.92
N LEU A 102 17.89 17.90 -9.32
CA LEU A 102 16.67 17.67 -8.54
C LEU A 102 15.54 17.12 -9.42
N ILE A 103 15.38 17.64 -10.64
CA ILE A 103 14.39 17.16 -11.61
C ILE A 103 14.68 15.70 -12.02
N SER A 104 15.94 15.38 -12.32
CA SER A 104 16.37 14.02 -12.63
C SER A 104 16.08 13.06 -11.47
N THR A 105 16.45 13.45 -10.25
CA THR A 105 16.17 12.67 -9.03
C THR A 105 14.68 12.44 -8.84
N ARG A 106 13.85 13.48 -9.02
CA ARG A 106 12.39 13.36 -8.94
C ARG A 106 11.85 12.38 -9.99
N HIS A 107 12.39 12.39 -11.21
CA HIS A 107 11.99 11.45 -12.24
C HIS A 107 12.32 10.00 -11.84
N ILE A 108 13.51 9.75 -11.29
CA ILE A 108 13.91 8.43 -10.78
C ILE A 108 12.93 7.97 -9.68
N VAL A 109 12.64 8.84 -8.71
CA VAL A 109 11.70 8.53 -7.61
C VAL A 109 10.30 8.23 -8.16
N LEU A 110 9.82 8.98 -9.15
CA LEU A 110 8.52 8.73 -9.78
C LEU A 110 8.47 7.34 -10.43
N ARG A 111 9.50 6.96 -11.18
CA ARG A 111 9.57 5.66 -11.83
C ARG A 111 9.65 4.51 -10.83
N ALA A 112 10.36 4.70 -9.72
CA ALA A 112 10.37 3.74 -8.63
C ALA A 112 8.99 3.62 -7.95
N LEU A 113 8.30 4.75 -7.72
CA LEU A 113 6.95 4.77 -7.17
C LEU A 113 5.95 4.01 -8.04
N GLU A 114 6.00 4.19 -9.37
CA GLU A 114 5.16 3.44 -10.33
C GLU A 114 5.39 1.93 -10.22
N ARG A 115 6.63 1.48 -10.03
CA ARG A 115 6.97 0.05 -9.87
C ARG A 115 6.52 -0.49 -8.53
N ALA A 116 6.79 0.23 -7.44
CA ALA A 116 6.32 -0.13 -6.11
C ALA A 116 4.78 -0.23 -6.07
N GLN A 117 4.08 0.66 -6.78
CA GLN A 117 2.62 0.61 -6.87
C GLN A 117 2.13 -0.62 -7.63
N LYS A 118 2.79 -0.99 -8.74
CA LYS A 118 2.49 -2.24 -9.46
C LYS A 118 2.68 -3.45 -8.57
N ARG A 119 3.77 -3.50 -7.80
CA ARG A 119 4.04 -4.60 -6.86
C ARG A 119 2.98 -4.66 -5.77
N PHE A 120 2.61 -3.52 -5.17
CA PHE A 120 1.54 -3.45 -4.18
C PHE A 120 0.22 -4.02 -4.71
N MET A 121 -0.16 -3.67 -5.95
CA MET A 121 -1.37 -4.20 -6.57
C MET A 121 -1.28 -5.71 -6.83
N ALA A 122 -0.11 -6.23 -7.23
CA ALA A 122 0.10 -7.66 -7.40
C ALA A 122 -0.06 -8.43 -6.07
N ILE A 123 0.58 -7.96 -5.00
CA ILE A 123 0.43 -8.52 -3.64
C ILE A 123 -1.03 -8.46 -3.20
N HIS A 124 -1.71 -7.34 -3.45
CA HIS A 124 -3.11 -7.20 -3.06
C HIS A 124 -4.01 -8.18 -3.80
N TYR A 125 -3.81 -8.33 -5.12
CA TYR A 125 -4.56 -9.27 -5.94
C TYR A 125 -4.33 -10.73 -5.54
N GLU A 126 -3.08 -11.12 -5.27
CA GLU A 126 -2.74 -12.46 -4.78
C GLU A 126 -3.46 -12.76 -3.45
N ASN A 127 -3.49 -11.80 -2.53
CA ASN A 127 -4.22 -11.92 -1.28
C ASN A 127 -5.73 -12.08 -1.51
N GLU A 128 -6.34 -11.27 -2.38
CA GLU A 128 -7.78 -11.37 -2.69
C GLU A 128 -8.15 -12.74 -3.29
N GLN A 129 -7.34 -13.26 -4.22
CA GLN A 129 -7.53 -14.58 -4.80
C GLN A 129 -7.48 -15.67 -3.73
N TRP A 130 -6.50 -15.59 -2.83
CA TRP A 130 -6.38 -16.52 -1.71
C TRP A 130 -7.60 -16.46 -0.79
N TYR A 131 -8.08 -15.26 -0.42
CA TYR A 131 -9.29 -15.11 0.39
C TYR A 131 -10.53 -15.70 -0.30
N SER A 132 -10.70 -15.45 -1.61
CA SER A 132 -11.81 -16.02 -2.37
C SER A 132 -11.75 -17.55 -2.38
N TRP A 133 -10.57 -18.12 -2.54
CA TRP A 133 -10.39 -19.58 -2.53
C TRP A 133 -10.71 -20.17 -1.16
N VAL A 134 -10.17 -19.59 -0.07
CA VAL A 134 -10.43 -20.04 1.30
C VAL A 134 -11.92 -19.99 1.62
N LYS A 135 -12.59 -18.90 1.23
CA LYS A 135 -14.03 -18.76 1.45
C LYS A 135 -14.83 -19.84 0.71
N ASN A 136 -14.52 -20.07 -0.56
CA ASN A 136 -15.20 -21.12 -1.34
C ASN A 136 -14.98 -22.51 -0.72
N ALA A 137 -13.77 -22.81 -0.27
CA ALA A 137 -13.48 -24.08 0.40
C ALA A 137 -14.29 -24.24 1.72
N GLN A 138 -14.45 -23.17 2.49
CA GLN A 138 -15.28 -23.17 3.70
C GLN A 138 -16.76 -23.33 3.39
N ASP A 139 -17.26 -22.64 2.37
CA ASP A 139 -18.66 -22.73 1.92
C ASP A 139 -18.98 -24.16 1.42
N GLU A 140 -18.06 -24.80 0.69
CA GLU A 140 -18.18 -26.20 0.26
C GLU A 140 -18.19 -27.19 1.43
N GLU A 141 -17.34 -26.99 2.43
CA GLU A 141 -17.31 -27.81 3.64
C GLU A 141 -18.62 -27.67 4.43
N GLU A 142 -19.12 -26.45 4.60
CA GLU A 142 -20.41 -26.19 5.26
C GLU A 142 -21.57 -26.83 4.51
N GLU A 143 -21.60 -26.73 3.18
CA GLU A 143 -22.64 -27.37 2.36
C GLU A 143 -22.58 -28.91 2.49
N SER A 144 -21.38 -29.49 2.56
CA SER A 144 -21.19 -30.93 2.74
C SER A 144 -21.72 -31.41 4.09
N ARG A 145 -21.43 -30.66 5.16
CA ARG A 145 -21.92 -30.92 6.52
C ARG A 145 -23.44 -30.82 6.59
N ASP A 146 -24.03 -29.82 5.95
CA ASP A 146 -25.49 -29.66 5.87
C ASP A 146 -26.16 -30.80 5.10
N LYS A 147 -25.55 -31.27 4.00
CA LYS A 147 -26.01 -32.45 3.25
C LYS A 147 -25.96 -33.70 4.11
N GLU A 148 -24.89 -33.91 4.87
CA GLU A 148 -24.74 -35.06 5.77
C GLU A 148 -25.75 -35.04 6.92
N GLN A 149 -25.93 -33.88 7.57
CA GLN A 149 -26.95 -33.72 8.61
C GLN A 149 -28.37 -34.01 8.11
N LYS A 150 -28.69 -33.59 6.87
CA LYS A 150 -29.97 -33.91 6.22
C LYS A 150 -30.13 -35.43 5.99
N LYS A 151 -29.08 -36.12 5.55
CA LYS A 151 -29.10 -37.59 5.38
C LYS A 151 -29.31 -38.30 6.71
N ILE A 152 -28.54 -37.94 7.73
CA ILE A 152 -28.68 -38.50 9.09
C ILE A 152 -30.10 -38.31 9.59
N ARG A 153 -30.68 -37.12 9.42
CA ARG A 153 -32.07 -36.86 9.84
C ARG A 153 -33.07 -37.75 9.09
N GLN A 154 -32.89 -37.98 7.80
CA GLN A 154 -33.75 -38.88 7.01
C GLN A 154 -33.61 -40.34 7.47
N GLU A 155 -32.40 -40.80 7.72
CA GLU A 155 -32.12 -42.16 8.21
C GLU A 155 -32.72 -42.40 9.59
N VAL A 156 -32.57 -41.44 10.51
CA VAL A 156 -33.18 -41.51 11.84
C VAL A 156 -34.71 -41.60 11.74
N GLN A 157 -35.35 -40.81 10.87
CA GLN A 157 -36.80 -40.88 10.67
C GLN A 157 -37.24 -42.23 10.08
N LEU A 158 -36.49 -42.77 9.12
CA LEU A 158 -36.76 -44.08 8.54
C LEU A 158 -36.64 -45.18 9.60
N PHE A 159 -35.59 -45.12 10.42
CA PHE A 159 -35.35 -46.07 11.49
C PHE A 159 -36.46 -46.04 12.55
N GLN A 160 -36.88 -44.86 12.99
CA GLN A 160 -37.99 -44.70 13.93
C GLN A 160 -39.30 -45.30 13.39
N ARG A 161 -39.60 -45.10 12.10
CA ARG A 161 -40.78 -45.72 11.46
C ARG A 161 -40.68 -47.24 11.47
N HIS A 162 -39.51 -47.80 11.14
CA HIS A 162 -39.29 -49.24 11.11
C HIS A 162 -39.42 -49.87 12.51
N MET A 163 -38.85 -49.24 13.54
CA MET A 163 -38.98 -49.69 14.93
C MET A 163 -40.44 -49.73 15.38
N LYS A 164 -41.20 -48.66 15.11
CA LYS A 164 -42.62 -48.59 15.46
C LYS A 164 -43.45 -49.70 14.78
N GLN A 165 -43.12 -50.06 13.54
CA GLN A 165 -43.78 -51.17 12.83
C GLN A 165 -43.45 -52.53 13.46
N LEU A 166 -42.20 -52.74 13.88
CA LEU A 166 -41.78 -53.97 14.57
C LEU A 166 -42.45 -54.10 15.94
N GLU A 167 -42.46 -53.04 16.74
CA GLU A 167 -43.17 -52.99 18.02
C GLU A 167 -44.65 -53.32 17.86
N ALA A 168 -45.32 -52.72 16.85
CA ALA A 168 -46.72 -53.01 16.57
C ALA A 168 -46.98 -54.48 16.19
N ARG A 169 -46.07 -55.10 15.41
CA ARG A 169 -46.15 -56.53 15.06
C ARG A 169 -45.93 -57.42 16.26
N LEU A 170 -44.93 -57.12 17.09
CA LEU A 170 -44.63 -57.88 18.31
C LEU A 170 -45.81 -57.82 19.28
N GLU A 171 -46.38 -56.63 19.50
CA GLU A 171 -47.54 -56.47 20.38
C GLU A 171 -48.80 -57.18 19.83
N TYR A 172 -48.97 -57.20 18.49
CA TYR A 172 -50.04 -57.98 17.87
C TYR A 172 -49.88 -59.48 18.09
N MET A 173 -48.66 -60.02 17.96
CA MET A 173 -48.37 -61.43 18.24
C MET A 173 -48.60 -61.75 19.73
N ARG A 174 -48.16 -60.86 20.64
CA ARG A 174 -48.30 -61.01 22.09
C ARG A 174 -49.75 -61.00 22.58
N LYS A 175 -50.66 -60.35 21.86
CA LYS A 175 -52.12 -60.36 22.14
C LYS A 175 -52.85 -61.58 21.57
N LYS A 176 -52.19 -62.33 20.68
CA LYS A 176 -52.72 -63.55 20.07
C LYS A 176 -52.32 -64.82 20.82
N GLU A 177 -51.25 -64.75 21.62
CA GLU A 177 -50.94 -65.72 22.68
C GLU A 177 -51.85 -65.55 23.88
#